data_AF-X1G1J5-F1
#
_entry.id   AF-X1G1J5-F1
#
_cell.length_a   1.000
_cell.length_b   1.000
_cell.length_c   1.000
_cell.angle_alpha   90.00
_cell.angle_beta   90.00
_cell.angle_gamma   90.00
#
_symmetry.space_group_name_H-M   'P 1'
#
loop_
_entity.id
_entity.type
_entity.pdbx_description
1 polymer ?
#
loop_
_entity_poly.entity_id
_entity_poly.type
_entity_poly.pdbx_seq_one_letter_code
_entity_poly.pdbx_strand_id
1 'polypeptide(L)'
;MSATKELIHEKRDKSRRRRKKAQSNVSWNDVEPEIISSFVGLVERLDGAVRFGRSRDRAVYSIGFYVDTERWTEWIRDTDDRDMEFRRIYDEIFEDFGLESDLPGGSIPPDVP
;
A
#
# COMPACT_ATOMS: atom_id res chain seq x y z
N MET A 1 11.08 -19.31 18.84
CA MET A 1 10.40 -18.30 18.00
C MET A 1 11.17 -17.00 18.15
N SER A 2 11.58 -16.41 17.03
CA SER A 2 12.78 -15.57 16.88
C SER A 2 12.60 -14.11 17.32
N ALA A 3 13.58 -13.58 18.06
CA ALA A 3 13.70 -12.22 18.59
C ALA A 3 13.73 -11.10 17.51
N THR A 4 13.75 -11.47 16.23
CA THR A 4 13.75 -10.53 15.11
C THR A 4 12.36 -9.90 14.86
N LYS A 5 11.26 -10.56 15.27
CA LYS A 5 9.88 -10.06 15.04
C LYS A 5 9.48 -8.91 15.97
N GLU A 6 10.05 -8.83 17.18
CA GLU A 6 9.73 -7.75 18.13
C GLU A 6 10.40 -6.41 17.77
N LEU A 7 11.59 -6.45 17.15
CA LEU A 7 12.34 -5.27 16.73
C LEU A 7 11.70 -4.50 15.56
N ILE A 8 10.88 -5.17 14.74
CA ILE A 8 10.19 -4.57 13.60
C ILE A 8 8.99 -3.73 14.08
N HIS A 9 8.30 -4.19 15.13
CA HIS A 9 7.14 -3.49 15.67
C HIS A 9 7.54 -2.24 16.46
N GLU A 10 8.66 -2.27 17.20
CA GLU A 10 9.07 -1.16 18.06
C GLU A 10 9.72 0.02 17.30
N LYS A 11 10.36 -0.24 16.15
CA LYS A 11 10.98 0.83 15.33
C LYS A 11 9.98 1.66 14.52
N ARG A 12 8.81 1.10 14.18
CA ARG A 12 7.77 1.78 13.39
C ARG A 12 7.06 2.91 14.16
N ASP A 13 7.13 2.92 15.49
CA ASP A 13 6.30 3.82 16.32
C ASP A 13 6.98 5.17 16.68
N LYS A 14 8.32 5.27 16.63
CA LYS A 14 9.05 6.43 17.17
C LYS A 14 9.29 7.60 16.20
N SER A 15 8.99 7.45 14.91
CA SER A 15 9.27 8.50 13.90
C SER A 15 8.16 9.54 13.71
N ARG A 16 7.08 9.50 14.51
CA ARG A 16 5.91 10.40 14.42
C ARG A 16 6.12 11.83 14.99
N ARG A 17 7.36 12.33 15.10
CA ARG A 17 7.60 13.68 15.63
C ARG A 17 7.63 14.75 14.53
N ARG A 18 6.49 15.45 14.45
CA ARG A 18 6.31 16.88 14.12
C ARG A 18 6.99 17.35 12.82
N ARG A 19 6.29 17.22 11.70
CA ARG A 19 6.47 18.10 10.53
C ARG A 19 5.18 18.90 10.27
N LYS A 20 5.38 20.16 9.88
CA LYS A 20 4.40 21.24 9.72
C LYS A 20 3.06 20.76 9.16
N LYS A 21 1.98 21.34 9.68
CA LYS A 21 0.60 21.21 9.21
C LYS A 21 0.51 21.84 7.81
N ALA A 22 1.01 21.12 6.79
CA ALA A 22 0.60 21.38 5.43
C ALA A 22 -0.91 21.21 5.41
N GLN A 23 -1.60 22.21 4.89
CA GLN A 23 -3.04 22.17 4.65
C GLN A 23 -3.28 21.27 3.43
N SER A 24 -2.80 20.02 3.48
CA SER A 24 -3.09 19.02 2.46
C SER A 24 -4.56 18.66 2.59
N ASN A 25 -5.28 18.71 1.47
CA ASN A 25 -6.67 18.29 1.37
C ASN A 25 -6.70 17.14 0.38
N VAL A 26 -6.29 15.97 0.84
CA VAL A 26 -6.12 14.80 -0.01
C VAL A 26 -7.44 14.37 -0.64
N SER A 27 -7.38 14.03 -1.92
CA SER A 27 -8.50 13.53 -2.69
C SER A 27 -8.06 12.36 -3.57
N TRP A 28 -8.80 11.26 -3.52
CA TRP A 28 -8.55 10.12 -4.42
C TRP A 28 -8.78 10.46 -5.90
N ASN A 29 -9.48 11.56 -6.18
CA ASN A 29 -9.59 12.07 -7.54
C ASN A 29 -8.27 12.64 -8.09
N ASP A 30 -7.30 12.95 -7.21
CA ASP A 30 -5.99 13.48 -7.58
C ASP A 30 -4.94 12.35 -7.73
N VAL A 31 -5.37 11.09 -7.57
CA VAL A 31 -4.53 9.89 -7.70
C VAL A 31 -4.80 9.26 -9.06
N GLU A 32 -3.75 8.85 -9.76
CA GLU A 32 -3.85 8.16 -11.04
C GLU A 32 -4.72 6.88 -10.90
N PRO A 33 -5.77 6.70 -11.73
CA PRO A 33 -6.64 5.53 -11.66
C PRO A 33 -5.90 4.18 -11.74
N GLU A 34 -4.77 4.16 -12.44
CA GLU A 34 -3.88 3.01 -12.58
C GLU A 34 -3.37 2.54 -11.21
N ILE A 35 -3.00 3.46 -10.31
CA ILE A 35 -2.53 3.12 -8.95
C ILE A 35 -3.63 2.41 -8.16
N ILE A 36 -4.86 2.92 -8.21
CA ILE A 36 -6.01 2.31 -7.52
C ILE A 36 -6.25 0.91 -8.10
N SER A 37 -6.23 0.80 -9.42
CA SER A 37 -6.45 -0.47 -10.14
C SER A 37 -5.38 -1.50 -9.80
N SER A 38 -4.11 -1.10 -9.68
CA SER A 38 -3.01 -1.98 -9.25
C SER A 38 -3.26 -2.56 -7.86
N PHE A 39 -3.67 -1.76 -6.88
CA PHE A 39 -3.98 -2.28 -5.54
C PHE A 39 -5.19 -3.22 -5.52
N VAL A 40 -6.19 -2.97 -6.37
CA VAL A 40 -7.33 -3.89 -6.52
C VAL A 40 -6.87 -5.22 -7.09
N GLY A 41 -6.09 -5.22 -8.18
CA GLY A 41 -5.56 -6.44 -8.78
C GLY A 41 -4.61 -7.20 -7.84
N LEU A 42 -3.84 -6.49 -7.01
CA LEU A 42 -2.99 -7.09 -5.99
C LEU A 42 -3.79 -7.89 -4.97
N VAL A 43 -4.83 -7.29 -4.37
CA VAL A 43 -5.62 -8.00 -3.36
C VAL A 43 -6.48 -9.11 -3.97
N GLU A 44 -6.90 -8.99 -5.23
CA GLU A 44 -7.58 -10.07 -5.95
C GLU A 44 -6.69 -11.32 -6.06
N ARG A 45 -5.40 -11.15 -6.42
CA ARG A 45 -4.42 -12.25 -6.47
C ARG A 45 -4.17 -12.90 -5.11
N LEU A 46 -4.39 -12.15 -4.04
CA LEU A 46 -4.21 -12.58 -2.65
C LEU A 46 -5.51 -13.07 -1.98
N ASP A 47 -6.60 -13.25 -2.75
CA ASP A 47 -7.94 -13.60 -2.23
C ASP A 47 -8.40 -12.67 -1.09
N GLY A 48 -8.10 -11.38 -1.24
CA GLY A 48 -8.29 -10.36 -0.23
C GLY A 48 -9.19 -9.20 -0.66
N ALA A 49 -9.22 -8.16 0.18
CA ALA A 49 -9.93 -6.92 -0.07
C ALA A 49 -9.06 -5.71 0.26
N VAL A 50 -9.30 -4.62 -0.48
CA VAL A 50 -8.67 -3.32 -0.26
C VAL A 50 -9.72 -2.26 0.05
N ARG A 51 -9.41 -1.34 0.96
CA ARG A 51 -10.25 -0.19 1.30
C ARG A 51 -9.46 1.10 1.14
N PHE A 52 -9.94 1.97 0.28
CA PHE A 52 -9.40 3.32 0.11
C PHE A 52 -10.14 4.31 1.02
N GLY A 53 -9.37 5.13 1.73
CA GLY A 53 -9.88 6.11 2.67
C GLY A 53 -8.95 7.30 2.82
N ARG A 54 -9.28 8.19 3.74
CA ARG A 54 -8.44 9.31 4.13
C ARG A 54 -8.63 9.61 5.60
N SER A 55 -7.69 10.31 6.20
CA SER A 55 -7.86 10.80 7.57
C SER A 55 -9.03 11.78 7.67
N ARG A 56 -9.57 11.91 8.89
CA ARG A 56 -10.68 12.81 9.19
C ARG A 56 -10.36 14.28 8.86
N ASP A 57 -9.12 14.69 9.10
CA ASP A 57 -8.62 16.03 8.79
C ASP A 57 -8.22 16.20 7.32
N ARG A 58 -8.37 15.16 6.49
CA ARG A 58 -8.02 15.11 5.07
C ARG A 58 -6.56 15.40 4.78
N ALA A 59 -5.67 15.21 5.75
CA ALA A 59 -4.25 15.44 5.57
C ALA A 59 -3.49 14.26 4.94
N VAL A 60 -4.03 13.04 5.04
CA VAL A 60 -3.37 11.81 4.57
C VAL A 60 -4.36 10.84 3.91
N TYR A 61 -3.88 10.09 2.92
CA TYR A 61 -4.56 8.93 2.34
C TYR A 61 -4.44 7.74 3.29
N SER A 62 -5.40 6.81 3.22
CA SER A 62 -5.30 5.51 3.88
C SER A 62 -5.67 4.38 2.93
N ILE A 63 -4.86 3.33 2.93
CA ILE A 63 -5.14 2.08 2.21
C ILE A 63 -5.18 0.96 3.24
N GLY A 64 -6.36 0.38 3.44
CA GLY A 64 -6.55 -0.78 4.29
C GLY A 64 -6.49 -2.06 3.47
N PHE A 65 -5.78 -3.07 3.95
CA PHE A 65 -5.69 -4.39 3.34
C PHE A 65 -6.29 -5.43 4.27
N TYR A 66 -7.01 -6.37 3.69
CA TYR A 66 -7.61 -7.53 4.34
C TYR A 66 -7.21 -8.74 3.50
N VAL A 67 -6.19 -9.48 3.93
CA VAL A 67 -5.65 -10.62 3.19
C VAL A 67 -5.49 -11.77 4.18
N ASP A 68 -6.01 -12.95 3.82
CA ASP A 68 -6.10 -14.10 4.72
C ASP A 68 -6.74 -13.76 6.08
N THR A 69 -5.95 -13.85 7.15
CA THR A 69 -6.34 -13.53 8.54
C THR A 69 -5.74 -12.22 9.04
N GLU A 70 -4.97 -11.54 8.19
CA GLU A 70 -4.26 -10.32 8.53
C GLU A 70 -4.99 -9.08 8.02
N ARG A 71 -4.87 -8.01 8.80
CA ARG A 71 -5.39 -6.70 8.42
C ARG A 71 -4.45 -5.60 8.86
N TRP A 72 -4.16 -4.68 7.96
CA TRP A 72 -3.36 -3.50 8.28
C TRP A 72 -3.84 -2.31 7.46
N THR A 73 -3.29 -1.14 7.76
CA THR A 73 -3.60 0.09 7.03
C THR A 73 -2.34 0.91 6.89
N GLU A 74 -1.98 1.19 5.64
CA GLU A 74 -0.90 2.10 5.30
C GLU A 74 -1.43 3.52 5.18
N TRP A 75 -0.61 4.48 5.61
CA TRP A 75 -0.97 5.89 5.69
C TRP A 75 0.03 6.70 4.88
N ILE A 76 -0.46 7.39 3.86
CA ILE A 76 0.37 8.09 2.88
C ILE A 76 0.10 9.58 2.99
N ARG A 77 1.15 10.37 3.17
CA ARG A 77 1.05 11.82 3.22
C ARG A 77 0.98 12.39 1.81
N ASP A 78 0.28 13.51 1.68
CA ASP A 78 0.33 14.32 0.47
C ASP A 78 1.68 15.04 0.43
N THR A 79 2.62 14.51 -0.34
CA THR A 79 3.95 15.06 -0.56
C THR A 79 4.25 15.03 -2.05
N ASP A 80 5.25 15.78 -2.50
CA ASP A 80 5.66 15.78 -3.91
C ASP A 80 6.01 14.37 -4.44
N ASP A 81 6.43 13.48 -3.53
CA ASP A 81 6.80 12.09 -3.81
C ASP A 81 5.69 11.05 -3.56
N ARG A 82 4.43 11.47 -3.44
CA ARG A 82 3.29 10.61 -3.07
C ARG A 82 3.19 9.35 -3.95
N ASP A 83 3.41 9.47 -5.24
CA ASP A 83 3.29 8.35 -6.17
C ASP A 83 4.40 7.31 -5.98
N MET A 84 5.58 7.73 -5.52
CA MET A 84 6.65 6.81 -5.09
C MET A 84 6.27 6.08 -3.81
N GLU A 85 5.59 6.74 -2.87
CA GLU A 85 5.10 6.07 -1.66
C GLU A 85 4.02 5.01 -1.96
N PHE A 86 3.11 5.28 -2.91
CA PHE A 86 2.16 4.26 -3.39
C PHE A 86 2.89 3.06 -3.98
N ARG A 87 3.87 3.28 -4.87
CA ARG A 87 4.67 2.20 -5.47
C ARG A 87 5.45 1.41 -4.43
N ARG A 88 6.12 2.09 -3.49
CA ARG A 88 6.84 1.44 -2.38
C ARG A 88 5.93 0.49 -1.60
N ILE A 89 4.72 0.94 -1.25
CA ILE A 89 3.77 0.10 -0.52
C ILE A 89 3.31 -1.09 -1.36
N TYR A 90 3.06 -0.88 -2.66
CA TYR A 90 2.71 -1.96 -3.57
C TYR A 90 3.82 -3.02 -3.64
N ASP A 91 5.07 -2.61 -3.84
CA ASP A 91 6.23 -3.49 -3.94
C ASP A 91 6.50 -4.23 -2.63
N GLU A 92 6.39 -3.56 -1.48
CA GLU A 92 6.54 -4.17 -0.15
C GLU A 92 5.53 -5.30 0.07
N ILE A 93 4.27 -5.10 -0.31
CA ILE A 93 3.25 -6.15 -0.20
C ILE A 93 3.56 -7.30 -1.15
N PHE A 94 4.05 -7.00 -2.35
CA PHE A 94 4.42 -8.02 -3.32
C PHE A 94 5.55 -8.92 -2.78
N GLU A 95 6.58 -8.32 -2.16
CA GLU A 95 7.68 -9.02 -1.51
C GLU A 95 7.22 -9.82 -0.28
N ASP A 96 6.39 -9.24 0.59
CA ASP A 96 5.92 -9.86 1.83
C ASP A 96 5.08 -11.12 1.58
N PHE A 97 4.31 -11.14 0.49
CA PHE A 97 3.48 -12.29 0.11
C PHE A 97 4.18 -13.25 -0.87
N GLY A 98 5.45 -12.99 -1.21
CA GLY A 98 6.26 -13.88 -2.03
C GLY A 98 5.69 -14.13 -3.43
N LEU A 99 4.96 -13.16 -3.98
CA LEU A 99 4.45 -13.25 -5.34
C LEU A 99 5.63 -13.17 -6.33
N GLU A 100 5.65 -14.02 -7.36
CA GLU A 100 6.55 -13.82 -8.50
C GLU A 100 6.04 -12.65 -9.34
N SER A 101 6.93 -11.74 -9.73
CA SER A 101 6.57 -10.56 -10.51
C SER A 101 6.18 -10.99 -11.92
N ASP A 102 4.87 -11.03 -12.20
CA ASP A 102 4.33 -11.30 -13.54
C ASP A 102 4.41 -10.07 -14.47
N LEU A 103 5.22 -9.05 -14.16
CA LEU A 103 5.40 -7.95 -15.10
C LEU A 103 6.05 -8.51 -16.38
N PRO A 104 5.47 -8.23 -17.56
CA PRO A 104 5.70 -9.02 -18.76
C PRO A 104 7.12 -8.86 -19.29
N GLY A 105 7.91 -9.93 -19.09
CA GLY A 105 9.12 -10.28 -19.83
C GLY A 105 9.20 -11.80 -20.15
N GLY A 106 8.17 -12.57 -19.79
CA GLY A 106 8.06 -13.99 -20.08
C GLY A 106 6.62 -14.32 -20.47
N SER A 107 6.45 -14.69 -21.73
CA SER A 107 5.32 -15.38 -22.36
C SER A 107 3.99 -15.41 -21.58
N ILE A 108 3.03 -14.60 -22.03
CA ILE A 108 1.60 -14.84 -21.77
C ILE A 108 1.29 -16.29 -22.16
N PRO A 109 0.78 -17.16 -21.26
CA PRO A 109 0.27 -18.46 -21.64
C PRO A 109 -0.92 -18.26 -22.60
N PRO A 110 -0.97 -18.95 -23.75
CA PRO A 110 -1.93 -18.66 -24.81
C PRO A 110 -3.38 -19.05 -24.50
N ASP A 111 -3.73 -19.38 -23.26
CA ASP A 111 -5.08 -19.84 -22.91
C ASP A 111 -5.49 -19.37 -21.51
N VAL A 112 -6.12 -18.19 -21.47
CA VAL A 112 -7.10 -17.86 -20.44
C VAL A 112 -8.42 -17.62 -21.20
N PRO A 113 -9.52 -18.31 -20.86
CA PRO A 113 -10.79 -18.24 -21.58
C PRO A 113 -11.43 -16.85 -21.58
#